data_AF-A0A2R6HFB2-F1
#
_entry.id   AF-A0A2R6HFB2-F1
#
_cell.length_a   1.000
_cell.length_b   1.000
_cell.length_c   1.000
_cell.angle_alpha   90.00
_cell.angle_beta   90.00
_cell.angle_gamma   90.00
#
_symmetry.space_group_name_H-M   'P 1'
#
loop_
_entity.id
_entity.type
_entity.pdbx_description
1 polymer ?
#
loop_
_entity_poly.entity_id
_entity_poly.type
_entity_poly.pdbx_seq_one_letter_code
_entity_poly.pdbx_strand_id
1 'polypeptide(L)'
;MDGTRLAPLLGIAGCLAALGALATPYALVADASAVGVYYATGAINPLLAVLFCAVSVVVFAAGRQGRTDPALAAGVALVFGVCIALVAAAWALTVPESVVFQLSEAAALATHRWALVAVSLSVPAAGAWYARALGLL
;
A
#
# COMPACT_ATOMS: atom_id res chain seq x y z
N MET A 1 -4.70 -10.48 -23.04
CA MET A 1 -3.83 -10.84 -21.90
C MET A 1 -4.70 -11.49 -20.84
N ASP A 2 -4.24 -12.57 -20.22
CA ASP A 2 -5.02 -13.32 -19.21
C ASP A 2 -5.13 -12.52 -17.90
N GLY A 3 -6.29 -11.90 -17.68
CA GLY A 3 -6.56 -11.05 -16.52
C GLY A 3 -6.39 -11.77 -15.19
N THR A 4 -6.57 -13.10 -15.17
CA THR A 4 -6.41 -13.93 -13.97
C THR A 4 -4.95 -14.06 -13.51
N ARG A 5 -3.98 -13.82 -14.40
CA ARG A 5 -2.54 -13.83 -14.09
C ARG A 5 -1.95 -12.44 -13.93
N LEU A 6 -2.42 -11.49 -14.74
CA LEU A 6 -1.88 -10.13 -14.73
C LEU A 6 -2.36 -9.32 -13.52
N ALA A 7 -3.65 -9.41 -13.17
CA ALA A 7 -4.19 -8.64 -12.05
C ALA A 7 -3.46 -8.96 -10.73
N PRO A 8 -3.21 -10.24 -10.37
CA PRO A 8 -2.41 -10.54 -9.19
C PRO A 8 -0.96 -10.04 -9.27
N LEU A 9 -0.33 -10.07 -10.45
CA LEU A 9 1.03 -9.54 -10.62
C LEU A 9 1.08 -8.04 -10.35
N LEU A 10 0.11 -7.28 -10.86
CA LEU A 10 -0.01 -5.85 -10.60
C LEU A 10 -0.34 -5.56 -9.13
N GLY A 11 -1.13 -6.41 -8.48
CA GLY A 11 -1.38 -6.33 -7.04
C GLY A 11 -0.11 -6.52 -6.20
N ILE A 12 0.74 -7.49 -6.57
CA ILE A 12 2.07 -7.69 -5.96
C ILE A 12 2.94 -6.44 -6.18
N ALA A 13 3.01 -5.95 -7.42
CA ALA A 13 3.79 -4.76 -7.75
C ALA A 13 3.31 -3.53 -6.95
N GLY A 14 2.00 -3.35 -6.82
CA GLY A 14 1.38 -2.28 -6.01
C GLY A 14 1.74 -2.39 -4.53
N CYS A 15 1.73 -3.59 -3.96
CA CYS A 15 2.16 -3.82 -2.57
C CYS A 15 3.64 -3.50 -2.39
N LEU A 16 4.50 -3.95 -3.30
CA LEU A 16 5.94 -3.66 -3.24
C LEU A 16 6.22 -2.16 -3.41
N ALA A 17 5.48 -1.48 -4.28
CA ALA A 17 5.57 -0.04 -4.45
C ALA A 17 5.12 0.71 -3.18
N ALA A 18 4.04 0.28 -2.52
CA ALA A 18 3.60 0.86 -1.25
C ALA A 18 4.61 0.65 -0.13
N LEU A 19 5.23 -0.54 -0.04
CA LEU A 19 6.33 -0.81 0.88
C LEU A 19 7.56 0.06 0.59
N GLY A 20 7.90 0.24 -0.70
CA GLY A 20 8.97 1.14 -1.13
C GLY A 20 8.69 2.59 -0.76
N ALA A 21 7.45 3.06 -0.94
CA ALA A 21 7.02 4.38 -0.48
C ALA A 21 7.19 4.53 1.04
N LEU A 22 6.72 3.56 1.83
CA LEU A 22 6.89 3.57 3.29
C LEU A 22 8.37 3.55 3.73
N ALA A 23 9.25 2.91 2.96
CA ALA A 23 10.69 2.89 3.23
C ALA A 23 11.40 4.19 2.79
N THR A 24 10.80 4.98 1.88
CA THR A 24 11.44 6.14 1.25
C THR A 24 11.94 7.18 2.26
N PRO A 25 11.18 7.60 3.29
CA PRO A 25 11.68 8.53 4.29
C PRO A 25 12.92 8.03 5.05
N TYR A 26 13.01 6.74 5.33
CA TYR A 26 14.20 6.15 5.99
C TYR A 26 15.45 6.16 5.09
N ALA A 27 15.27 6.23 3.77
CA ALA A 27 16.39 6.31 2.82
C ALA A 27 16.82 7.76 2.53
N LEU A 28 15.91 8.73 2.65
CA LEU A 28 16.15 10.13 2.29
C LEU A 28 16.49 11.02 3.48
N VAL A 29 16.12 10.62 4.70
CA VAL A 29 16.35 11.40 5.92
C VAL A 29 17.49 10.76 6.71
N ALA A 30 18.51 11.55 7.05
CA ALA A 30 19.67 11.08 7.80
C ALA A 30 19.31 10.67 9.25
N ASP A 31 18.38 11.40 9.87
CA ASP A 31 17.89 11.11 11.21
C ASP A 31 16.65 10.19 11.17
N ALA A 32 16.86 8.90 11.45
CA ALA A 32 15.79 7.92 11.51
C ALA A 32 14.76 8.20 12.62
N SER A 33 15.15 8.93 13.68
CA SER A 33 14.22 9.27 14.77
C SER A 33 13.17 10.29 14.30
N ALA A 34 13.55 11.21 13.40
CA ALA A 34 12.62 12.16 12.77
C ALA A 34 11.57 11.44 11.90
N VAL A 35 11.97 10.36 11.20
CA VAL A 35 11.01 9.52 10.45
C VAL A 35 10.04 8.79 11.39
N GLY A 36 10.53 8.34 12.54
CA GLY A 36 9.70 7.76 13.59
C GLY A 36 8.61 8.73 14.07
N VAL A 37 8.99 9.98 14.35
CA VAL A 37 8.03 11.04 14.70
C VAL A 37 7.03 11.25 13.57
N TYR A 38 7.49 11.43 12.33
CA TYR A 38 6.65 11.63 11.16
C TYR A 38 5.54 10.58 11.00
N TYR A 39 5.87 9.29 11.15
CA TYR A 39 4.89 8.21 11.08
C TYR A 39 4.03 8.07 12.34
N ALA A 40 4.49 8.55 13.49
CA ALA A 40 3.73 8.49 14.73
C ALA A 40 2.71 9.63 14.89
N THR A 41 2.87 10.77 14.22
CA THR A 41 2.04 11.98 14.41
C THR A 41 0.69 12.01 13.67
N GLY A 42 0.19 10.89 13.14
CA GLY A 42 -1.16 10.81 12.56
C GLY A 42 -2.15 10.09 13.48
N ALA A 43 -3.44 10.08 13.10
CA ALA A 43 -4.47 9.32 13.82
C ALA A 43 -4.22 7.80 13.78
N ILE A 44 -3.58 7.31 12.72
CA ILE A 44 -3.17 5.92 12.54
C ILE A 44 -1.72 5.92 12.06
N ASN A 45 -0.91 4.98 12.55
CA ASN A 45 0.44 4.78 12.05
C ASN A 45 0.39 4.07 10.68
N PRO A 46 0.94 4.65 9.60
CA PRO A 46 0.84 4.09 8.26
C PRO A 46 1.66 2.80 8.10
N LEU A 47 2.62 2.52 9.00
CA LEU A 47 3.36 1.26 9.02
C LEU A 47 2.47 0.05 9.28
N LEU A 48 1.25 0.24 9.81
CA LEU A 48 0.24 -0.83 9.85
C LEU A 48 -0.04 -1.42 8.45
N ALA A 49 0.07 -0.60 7.40
CA ALA A 49 -0.09 -1.06 6.02
C ALA A 49 0.99 -2.06 5.59
N VAL A 50 2.17 -2.09 6.24
CA VAL A 50 3.24 -3.06 5.94
C VAL A 50 2.76 -4.49 6.12
N LEU A 51 2.03 -4.76 7.21
CA LEU A 51 1.48 -6.09 7.48
C LEU A 51 0.50 -6.51 6.38
N PHE A 52 -0.45 -5.63 6.04
CA PHE A 52 -1.43 -5.90 5.00
C PHE A 52 -0.77 -6.09 3.63
N CYS A 53 0.24 -5.29 3.28
CA CYS A 53 1.00 -5.44 2.03
C CYS A 53 1.73 -6.79 2.00
N ALA A 54 2.43 -7.16 3.07
CA ALA A 54 3.17 -8.42 3.14
C ALA A 54 2.24 -9.63 2.94
N VAL A 55 1.09 -9.64 3.62
CA VAL A 55 0.11 -10.72 3.45
C VAL A 55 -0.52 -10.68 2.05
N SER A 56 -0.85 -9.49 1.53
CA SER A 56 -1.46 -9.35 0.19
C SER A 56 -0.53 -9.86 -0.92
N VAL A 57 0.79 -9.66 -0.80
CA VAL A 57 1.77 -10.25 -1.73
C VAL A 57 1.65 -11.78 -1.76
N VAL A 58 1.58 -12.40 -0.58
CA VAL A 58 1.42 -13.87 -0.46
C VAL A 58 0.07 -14.31 -1.03
N VAL A 59 -1.02 -13.61 -0.72
CA VAL A 59 -2.36 -13.94 -1.21
C VAL A 59 -2.45 -13.86 -2.73
N PHE A 60 -1.97 -12.77 -3.34
CA PHE A 60 -1.93 -12.64 -4.80
C PHE A 60 -1.03 -13.72 -5.44
N ALA A 61 0.13 -14.00 -4.85
CA ALA A 61 1.03 -15.04 -5.36
C ALA A 61 0.39 -16.43 -5.26
N ALA A 62 -0.25 -16.74 -4.14
CA ALA A 62 -0.91 -18.03 -3.90
C ALA A 62 -2.10 -18.25 -4.84
N GLY A 63 -2.96 -17.24 -5.02
CA GLY A 63 -4.09 -17.29 -5.97
C GLY A 63 -3.60 -17.45 -7.41
N ARG A 64 -2.58 -16.69 -7.82
CA ARG A 64 -1.98 -16.80 -9.17
C ARG A 64 -1.37 -18.18 -9.45
N GLN A 65 -0.80 -18.82 -8.42
CA GLN A 65 -0.16 -20.14 -8.53
C GLN A 65 -1.11 -21.31 -8.26
N GLY A 66 -2.41 -21.06 -8.07
CA GLY A 66 -3.41 -22.10 -7.78
C GLY A 66 -3.19 -22.81 -6.44
N ARG A 67 -2.50 -22.18 -5.48
CA ARG A 67 -2.25 -22.71 -4.13
C ARG A 67 -3.38 -22.37 -3.15
N THR A 68 -4.23 -21.42 -3.51
CA THR A 68 -5.44 -21.02 -2.82
C THR A 68 -6.53 -20.86 -3.87
N ASP A 69 -7.79 -21.10 -3.49
CA ASP A 69 -8.93 -20.80 -4.35
C ASP A 69 -8.84 -19.36 -4.89
N PRO A 70 -8.85 -19.14 -6.21
CA PRO A 70 -8.73 -17.81 -6.81
C PRO A 70 -9.79 -16.82 -6.34
N ALA A 71 -11.03 -17.28 -6.10
CA ALA A 71 -12.11 -16.41 -5.63
C ALA A 71 -11.85 -15.92 -4.21
N LEU A 72 -11.47 -16.82 -3.30
CA LEU A 72 -11.02 -16.45 -1.94
C LEU A 72 -9.82 -15.49 -1.99
N ALA A 73 -8.81 -15.79 -2.81
CA ALA A 73 -7.62 -14.95 -2.93
C ALA A 73 -7.96 -13.54 -3.43
N ALA A 74 -8.85 -13.42 -4.44
CA ALA A 74 -9.31 -12.13 -4.94
C ALA A 74 -10.06 -11.32 -3.89
N GLY A 75 -10.97 -11.96 -3.13
CA GLY A 75 -11.73 -11.32 -2.06
C GLY A 75 -10.83 -10.81 -0.92
N VAL A 76 -9.92 -11.66 -0.43
CA VAL A 76 -8.96 -11.27 0.62
C VAL A 76 -8.07 -10.13 0.15
N ALA A 77 -7.52 -10.22 -1.07
CA ALA A 77 -6.65 -9.20 -1.61
C ALA A 77 -7.36 -7.85 -1.83
N LEU A 78 -8.63 -7.87 -2.24
CA LEU A 78 -9.45 -6.66 -2.35
C LEU A 78 -9.67 -6.01 -0.97
N VAL A 79 -10.11 -6.79 0.02
CA VAL A 79 -10.36 -6.29 1.38
C VAL A 79 -9.09 -5.72 2.00
N PHE A 80 -7.98 -6.45 1.92
CA PHE A 80 -6.70 -5.98 2.44
C PHE A 80 -6.17 -4.77 1.66
N GLY A 81 -6.35 -4.74 0.34
CA GLY A 81 -6.08 -3.58 -0.49
C GLY A 81 -6.83 -2.33 -0.01
N VAL A 82 -8.12 -2.47 0.32
CA VAL A 82 -8.93 -1.38 0.87
C VAL A 82 -8.39 -0.96 2.24
N CYS A 83 -8.03 -1.90 3.12
CA CYS A 83 -7.41 -1.57 4.41
C CYS A 83 -6.10 -0.78 4.24
N ILE A 84 -5.23 -1.18 3.32
CA ILE A 84 -3.97 -0.47 3.01
C ILE A 84 -4.29 0.98 2.59
N ALA A 85 -5.22 1.17 1.65
CA ALA A 85 -5.59 2.50 1.16
C ALA A 85 -6.22 3.37 2.25
N LEU A 86 -7.09 2.80 3.09
CA LEU A 86 -7.73 3.52 4.20
C LEU A 86 -6.72 3.91 5.28
N VAL A 87 -5.79 3.02 5.63
CA VAL A 87 -4.71 3.32 6.60
C VAL A 87 -3.83 4.46 6.05
N ALA A 88 -3.42 4.37 4.78
CA ALA A 88 -2.62 5.42 4.14
C ALA A 88 -3.35 6.76 4.09
N ALA A 89 -4.63 6.76 3.68
CA ALA A 89 -5.45 7.97 3.60
C ALA A 89 -5.72 8.58 4.97
N ALA A 90 -6.08 7.77 5.96
CA ALA A 90 -6.33 8.22 7.32
C ALA A 90 -5.09 8.89 7.91
N TRP A 91 -3.91 8.30 7.73
CA TRP A 91 -2.66 8.93 8.15
C TRP A 91 -2.38 10.21 7.35
N ALA A 92 -2.44 10.17 6.02
CA ALA A 92 -2.10 11.31 5.16
C ALA A 92 -2.98 12.55 5.43
N LEU A 93 -4.26 12.33 5.75
CA LEU A 93 -5.22 13.37 6.09
C LEU A 93 -5.05 13.94 7.50
N THR A 94 -4.43 13.20 8.42
CA THR A 94 -4.35 13.57 9.85
C THR A 94 -2.96 13.97 10.31
N VAL A 95 -1.90 13.62 9.56
CA VAL A 95 -0.54 14.05 9.87
C VAL A 95 -0.44 15.59 9.76
N PRO A 96 0.02 16.28 10.82
CA PRO A 96 0.16 17.74 10.82
C PRO A 96 1.13 18.21 9.74
N GLU A 97 0.75 19.25 9.02
CA GLU A 97 1.59 19.81 7.97
C GLU A 97 2.93 20.33 8.50
N SER A 98 2.95 20.86 9.72
CA SER A 98 4.19 21.29 10.39
C SER A 98 5.22 20.16 10.47
N VAL A 99 4.79 18.93 10.76
CA VAL A 99 5.69 17.76 10.82
C VAL A 99 6.13 17.33 9.43
N VAL A 100 5.23 17.39 8.44
CA VAL A 100 5.55 17.08 7.03
C VAL A 100 6.63 18.04 6.51
N PHE A 101 6.46 19.34 6.75
CA PHE A 101 7.38 20.36 6.25
C PHE A 101 8.70 20.44 7.04
N GLN A 102 8.70 20.05 8.31
CA GLN A 102 9.94 19.88 9.09
C GLN A 102 10.82 18.76 8.54
N LEU A 103 10.22 17.71 7.98
CA LEU A 103 10.95 16.60 7.37
C LEU A 103 11.36 16.93 5.92
N SER A 104 10.81 17.98 5.30
CA SER A 104 10.89 18.21 3.85
C SER A 104 12.10 19.03 3.37
N GLU A 105 13.29 18.84 3.94
CA GLU A 105 14.52 19.39 3.32
C GLU A 105 14.69 18.86 1.88
N ALA A 106 14.16 17.65 1.60
CA ALA A 106 13.98 17.12 0.26
C ALA A 106 12.55 17.39 -0.27
N ALA A 107 12.45 18.00 -1.45
CA ALA A 107 11.16 18.28 -2.11
C ALA A 107 10.28 17.03 -2.30
N ALA A 108 10.89 15.84 -2.40
CA ALA A 108 10.20 14.56 -2.51
C ALA A 108 9.32 14.21 -1.28
N LEU A 109 9.64 14.75 -0.10
CA LEU A 109 8.90 14.46 1.14
C LEU A 109 7.66 15.33 1.32
N ALA A 110 7.57 16.47 0.62
CA ALA A 110 6.39 17.35 0.66
C ALA A 110 5.13 16.65 0.11
N THR A 111 5.29 15.81 -0.92
CA THR A 111 4.19 15.08 -1.57
C THR A 111 4.13 13.61 -1.18
N HIS A 112 5.10 13.12 -0.39
CA HIS A 112 5.22 11.71 0.01
C HIS A 112 3.92 11.13 0.56
N ARG A 113 3.23 11.85 1.45
CA ARG A 113 1.96 11.39 2.04
C ARG A 113 0.90 11.08 1.00
N TRP A 114 0.81 11.90 -0.05
CA TRP A 114 -0.14 11.71 -1.14
C TRP A 114 0.32 10.67 -2.16
N ALA A 115 1.64 10.57 -2.39
CA ALA A 115 2.21 9.52 -3.22
C ALA A 115 1.92 8.12 -2.63
N LEU A 116 2.05 7.96 -1.30
CA LEU A 116 1.70 6.72 -0.62
C LEU A 116 0.22 6.36 -0.82
N VAL A 117 -0.70 7.34 -0.68
CA VAL A 117 -2.13 7.12 -0.95
C VAL A 117 -2.35 6.69 -2.39
N ALA A 118 -1.80 7.41 -3.36
CA ALA A 118 -1.96 7.10 -4.78
C ALA A 118 -1.47 5.68 -5.12
N VAL A 119 -0.29 5.30 -4.63
CA VAL A 119 0.27 3.96 -4.83
C VAL A 119 -0.56 2.90 -4.12
N SER A 120 -1.03 3.15 -2.90
CA SER A 120 -1.84 2.20 -2.14
C SER A 120 -3.16 1.82 -2.84
N LEU A 121 -3.77 2.74 -3.59
CA LEU A 121 -4.99 2.51 -4.35
C LEU A 121 -4.82 1.49 -5.49
N SER A 122 -3.59 1.25 -5.95
CA SER A 122 -3.32 0.23 -6.96
C SER A 122 -3.63 -1.19 -6.46
N VAL A 123 -3.52 -1.44 -5.15
CA VAL A 123 -3.73 -2.77 -4.55
C VAL A 123 -5.20 -3.20 -4.59
N PRO A 124 -6.17 -2.41 -4.05
CA PRO A 124 -7.58 -2.76 -4.18
C PRO A 124 -8.05 -2.72 -5.64
N ALA A 125 -7.50 -1.85 -6.49
CA ALA A 125 -7.80 -1.86 -7.92
C ALA A 125 -7.40 -3.18 -8.58
N ALA A 126 -6.22 -3.71 -8.24
CA ALA A 126 -5.77 -5.02 -8.70
C ALA A 126 -6.63 -6.17 -8.15
N GLY A 127 -7.04 -6.10 -6.87
CA GLY A 127 -7.96 -7.07 -6.27
C GLY A 127 -9.34 -7.08 -6.95
N ALA A 128 -9.91 -5.91 -7.20
CA ALA A 128 -11.17 -5.75 -7.92
C ALA A 128 -11.07 -6.24 -9.36
N TRP A 129 -9.97 -5.94 -10.06
CA TRP A 129 -9.73 -6.48 -11.39
C TRP A 129 -9.60 -8.00 -11.35
N TYR A 130 -8.91 -8.56 -10.37
CA TYR A 130 -8.79 -10.01 -10.25
C TYR A 130 -10.16 -10.68 -10.05
N ALA A 131 -11.01 -10.13 -9.19
CA ALA A 131 -12.38 -10.59 -9.00
C ALA A 131 -13.23 -10.48 -10.28
N ARG A 132 -13.14 -9.35 -11.00
CA ARG A 132 -13.80 -9.16 -12.30
C ARG A 132 -13.32 -10.15 -13.36
N ALA A 133 -12.02 -10.44 -13.40
CA ALA A 133 -11.45 -11.41 -14.34
C ALA A 133 -11.91 -12.86 -14.07
N LEU A 134 -12.35 -13.14 -12.84
CA LEU A 134 -12.96 -14.41 -12.44
C LEU A 134 -14.49 -14.44 -12.62
N GLY A 135 -15.10 -13.33 -13.07
CA GLY A 135 -16.56 -13.21 -13.24
C GLY A 135 -17.34 -13.00 -11.95
N LEU A 136 -16.69 -12.45 -10.90
CA LEU A 136 -17.29 -12.21 -9.58
C LEU A 136 -17.84 -10.78 -9.41
N LEU A 137 -17.49 -9.86 -10.33
CA LEU A 137 -17.90 -8.45 -10.41
C LEU A 137 -18.18 -8.06 -11.86
#